data_AF-A0A1Q7PX50-F1
#
_entry.id   AF-A0A1Q7PX50-F1
#
_cell.length_a   1.000
_cell.length_b   1.000
_cell.length_c   1.000
_cell.angle_alpha   90.00
_cell.angle_beta   90.00
_cell.angle_gamma   90.00
#
_symmetry.space_group_name_H-M   'P 1'
#
loop_
_entity.id
_entity.type
_entity.pdbx_description
1 polymer ?
#
loop_
_entity_poly.entity_id
_entity_poly.type
_entity_poly.pdbx_seq_one_letter_code
_entity_poly.pdbx_strand_id
1 'polypeptide(L)'
;MLTVPPTVVRAWFDDELDPDASTIGVWDVRAHRVDDGRGGVDLNDLDRTSMIARLRAVGVGTYTVRWRAVSADDGFVAQGSFVFAVKR
;
A
#
# COMPACT_ATOMS: atom_id res chain seq x y z
N MET A 1 -0.52 -9.35 -13.17
CA MET A 1 -0.39 -10.67 -12.49
C MET A 1 1.08 -10.90 -12.22
N LEU A 2 1.42 -11.58 -11.13
CA LEU A 2 2.79 -11.84 -10.69
C LEU A 2 3.04 -13.35 -10.63
N THR A 3 4.25 -13.79 -10.98
CA THR A 3 4.68 -15.20 -10.87
C THR A 3 5.46 -15.48 -9.59
N VAL A 4 5.95 -14.43 -8.92
CA VAL A 4 6.65 -14.50 -7.64
C VAL A 4 5.84 -13.69 -6.62
N PRO A 5 5.56 -14.22 -5.43
CA PRO A 5 4.92 -13.45 -4.37
C PRO A 5 5.79 -12.24 -3.98
N PRO A 6 5.25 -11.00 -4.03
CA PRO A 6 6.01 -9.82 -3.62
C PRO A 6 6.17 -9.78 -2.10
N THR A 7 7.23 -9.13 -1.62
CA THR A 7 7.44 -8.86 -0.19
C THR A 7 6.99 -7.46 0.21
N VAL A 8 6.81 -6.56 -0.76
CA VAL A 8 6.40 -5.16 -0.56
C VAL A 8 5.43 -4.76 -1.67
N VAL A 9 4.41 -3.99 -1.31
CA VAL A 9 3.62 -3.17 -2.23
C VAL A 9 4.03 -1.71 -2.02
N ARG A 10 4.35 -1.02 -3.11
CA ARG A 10 4.61 0.43 -3.10
C ARG A 10 3.61 1.14 -4.02
N ALA A 11 3.12 2.29 -3.58
CA ALA A 11 2.32 3.21 -4.37
C ALA A 11 3.02 4.57 -4.40
N TRP A 12 2.96 5.26 -5.54
CA TRP A 12 3.52 6.60 -5.76
C TRP A 12 2.40 7.59 -5.98
N PHE A 13 2.63 8.82 -5.54
CA PHE A 13 1.69 9.94 -5.54
C PHE A 13 2.39 11.17 -6.11
N ASP A 14 1.62 12.15 -6.56
CA ASP A 14 2.16 13.36 -7.17
C ASP A 14 2.48 14.45 -6.13
N ASP A 15 1.88 14.36 -4.93
CA ASP A 15 2.04 15.31 -3.82
C ASP A 15 2.76 14.66 -2.62
N GLU A 16 3.40 15.53 -1.81
CA GLU A 16 3.99 15.13 -0.54
C GLU A 16 2.89 14.65 0.43
N LEU A 17 3.10 13.50 1.06
CA LEU A 17 2.10 12.88 1.94
C LEU A 17 2.30 13.21 3.42
N ASP A 18 1.20 13.45 4.13
CA ASP A 18 1.15 13.47 5.60
C ASP A 18 1.43 12.06 6.15
N PRO A 19 2.53 11.84 6.92
CA PRO A 19 2.89 10.53 7.46
C PRO A 19 1.95 9.96 8.52
N ASP A 20 1.27 10.81 9.28
CA ASP A 20 0.38 10.40 10.37
C ASP A 20 -1.03 10.11 9.85
N ALA A 21 -1.41 10.73 8.73
CA ALA A 21 -2.74 10.59 8.15
C ALA A 21 -2.81 9.62 6.94
N SER A 22 -1.70 9.38 6.23
CA SER A 22 -1.69 8.51 5.04
C SER A 22 -1.45 7.04 5.39
N THR A 23 -2.23 6.15 4.78
CA THR A 23 -2.20 4.70 5.09
C THR A 23 -2.32 3.84 3.84
N ILE A 24 -1.70 2.67 3.88
CA ILE A 24 -1.85 1.62 2.87
C ILE A 24 -1.94 0.25 3.55
N GLY A 25 -2.70 -0.67 2.96
CA GLY A 25 -2.81 -2.03 3.46
C GLY A 25 -3.17 -3.02 2.37
N VAL A 26 -2.99 -4.30 2.67
CA VAL A 26 -3.26 -5.39 1.72
C VAL A 26 -4.10 -6.46 2.38
N TRP A 27 -5.16 -6.88 1.69
CA TRP A 27 -6.11 -7.89 2.15
C TRP A 27 -6.22 -9.04 1.16
N ASP A 28 -6.44 -10.26 1.68
CA ASP A 28 -6.85 -11.40 0.87
C ASP A 28 -8.35 -11.33 0.48
N VAL A 29 -8.81 -12.29 -0.32
CA VAL A 29 -10.22 -12.39 -0.75
C VAL A 29 -11.21 -12.65 0.40
N ARG A 30 -10.73 -13.06 1.57
CA ARG A 30 -11.52 -13.25 2.79
C ARG A 30 -11.48 -12.01 3.69
N ALA A 31 -10.92 -10.90 3.20
CA ALA A 31 -10.71 -9.66 3.94
C ALA A 31 -9.80 -9.81 5.18
N HIS A 32 -8.90 -10.79 5.20
CA HIS A 32 -7.82 -10.82 6.18
C HIS A 32 -6.67 -9.91 5.75
N ARG A 33 -6.14 -9.13 6.68
CA ARG A 33 -4.95 -8.30 6.44
C ARG A 33 -3.72 -9.20 6.30
N VAL A 34 -2.98 -9.08 5.20
CA VAL A 34 -1.81 -9.93 4.87
C VAL A 34 -0.47 -9.20 4.91
N ASP A 35 -0.48 -7.90 5.22
CA ASP A 35 0.72 -7.12 5.51
C ASP A 35 0.97 -7.01 7.03
N ASP A 36 2.02 -6.29 7.40
CA ASP A 36 2.52 -6.25 8.78
C ASP A 36 1.71 -5.37 9.74
N GLY A 37 0.73 -4.61 9.25
CA GLY A 37 -0.08 -3.69 10.08
C GLY A 37 0.36 -2.24 10.01
N ARG A 38 1.52 -1.94 9.40
CA ARG A 38 2.21 -0.64 9.51
C ARG A 38 2.36 0.09 8.19
N GLY A 39 1.52 -0.24 7.21
CA GLY A 39 1.62 0.38 5.89
C GLY A 39 1.25 1.87 5.93
N GLY A 40 2.11 2.71 5.38
CA GLY A 40 1.99 4.17 5.37
C GLY A 40 3.07 4.81 4.50
N VAL A 41 3.33 6.10 4.69
CA VAL A 41 4.36 6.86 3.96
C VAL A 41 5.75 6.22 4.13
N ASP A 42 6.50 6.08 3.04
CA ASP A 42 7.88 5.62 3.08
C ASP A 42 8.79 6.75 3.57
N LEU A 43 9.14 6.74 4.86
CA LEU A 43 10.00 7.77 5.43
C LEU A 43 11.45 7.74 4.93
N ASN A 44 11.84 6.73 4.13
CA ASN A 44 13.14 6.72 3.45
C ASN A 44 13.10 7.41 2.08
N ASP A 45 11.90 7.70 1.57
CA ASP A 45 11.69 8.57 0.43
C ASP A 45 11.68 10.02 0.92
N LEU A 46 12.72 10.79 0.58
CA LEU A 46 12.89 12.16 1.07
C LEU A 46 11.80 13.11 0.56
N ASP A 47 11.22 12.79 -0.59
CA ASP A 47 10.12 13.56 -1.17
C ASP A 47 8.76 13.17 -0.54
N ARG A 48 8.72 12.07 0.25
CA ARG A 48 7.51 11.53 0.90
C ARG A 48 6.33 11.35 -0.07
N THR A 49 6.62 11.07 -1.33
CA THR A 49 5.62 10.87 -2.40
C THR A 49 5.30 9.39 -2.62
N SER A 50 5.68 8.51 -1.69
CA SER A 50 5.37 7.09 -1.77
C SER A 50 4.89 6.49 -0.46
N MET A 51 4.06 5.46 -0.57
CA MET A 51 3.62 4.61 0.54
C MET A 51 4.09 3.18 0.34
N ILE A 52 4.41 2.49 1.44
CA ILE A 52 4.82 1.09 1.46
C ILE A 52 3.94 0.25 2.39
N ALA A 53 3.54 -0.93 1.93
CA ALA A 53 2.99 -2.00 2.75
C ALA A 53 3.91 -3.23 2.66
N ARG A 54 4.43 -3.69 3.79
CA ARG A 54 5.30 -4.88 3.87
C ARG A 54 4.45 -6.13 4.03
N LEU A 55 4.48 -7.01 3.04
CA LEU A 55 3.69 -8.23 3.06
C LEU A 55 4.31 -9.25 4.00
N ARG A 56 3.45 -9.96 4.75
CA ARG A 56 3.83 -11.25 5.33
C ARG A 56 4.00 -12.25 4.19
N ALA A 57 4.54 -13.44 4.45
CA ALA A 57 4.66 -14.46 3.42
C ALA A 57 3.28 -14.74 2.78
N VAL A 58 3.09 -14.26 1.54
CA VAL A 58 1.87 -14.45 0.74
C VAL A 58 2.10 -15.54 -0.30
N GLY A 59 1.02 -16.23 -0.68
CA GLY A 59 1.05 -17.34 -1.63
C GLY A 59 0.38 -16.98 -2.96
N VAL A 60 0.03 -18.02 -3.72
CA VAL A 60 -0.87 -17.89 -4.88
C VAL A 60 -2.23 -17.39 -4.39
N GLY A 61 -2.78 -16.38 -5.06
CA GLY A 61 -4.04 -15.78 -4.65
C GLY A 61 -4.28 -14.41 -5.28
N THR A 62 -5.45 -13.86 -5.00
CA THR A 62 -5.84 -12.49 -5.36
C THR A 62 -5.85 -11.64 -4.10
N TYR A 63 -5.33 -10.42 -4.22
CA TYR A 63 -5.13 -9.50 -3.12
C TYR A 63 -5.63 -8.11 -3.50
N THR A 64 -6.29 -7.45 -2.55
CA THR A 64 -6.77 -6.07 -2.69
C THR A 64 -5.89 -5.15 -1.87
N VAL A 65 -5.30 -4.16 -2.52
CA VAL A 65 -4.60 -3.06 -1.87
C VAL A 65 -5.61 -1.93 -1.68
N ARG A 66 -5.69 -1.37 -0.47
CA ARG A 66 -6.48 -0.17 -0.19
C ARG A 66 -5.56 0.89 0.38
N TRP A 67 -5.80 2.13 -0.02
CA TRP A 67 -4.96 3.26 0.37
C TRP A 67 -5.81 4.49 0.64
N ARG A 68 -5.30 5.34 1.53
CA ARG A 68 -5.76 6.70 1.80
C ARG A 68 -4.53 7.59 1.82
N ALA A 69 -4.48 8.57 0.94
CA ALA A 69 -3.44 9.59 0.86
C ALA A 69 -4.00 10.92 1.36
N VAL A 70 -3.19 11.63 2.14
CA VAL A 70 -3.49 12.99 2.61
C VAL A 70 -2.32 13.86 2.20
N SER A 71 -2.59 14.92 1.45
CA SER A 71 -1.57 15.89 1.08
C SER A 71 -1.07 16.62 2.33
N ALA A 72 0.25 16.76 2.46
CA ALA A 72 0.88 17.43 3.59
C ALA A 72 0.66 18.96 3.59
N ASP A 73 0.40 19.55 2.43
CA ASP A 73 0.31 21.01 2.26
C ASP A 73 -1.09 21.58 2.55
N ASP A 74 -2.15 20.95 2.04
CA ASP A 74 -3.53 21.44 2.10
C ASP A 74 -4.50 20.45 2.77
N GLY A 75 -4.03 19.24 3.13
CA GLY A 75 -4.85 18.20 3.74
C GLY A 75 -5.83 17.53 2.79
N PHE A 76 -5.69 17.71 1.47
CA PHE A 76 -6.55 17.06 0.48
C PHE A 76 -6.49 15.53 0.64
N VAL A 77 -7.66 14.89 0.66
CA VAL A 77 -7.77 13.45 0.87
C VAL A 77 -8.15 12.76 -0.43
N ALA A 78 -7.26 11.88 -0.89
CA ALA A 78 -7.56 10.90 -1.92
C ALA A 78 -7.60 9.49 -1.32
N GLN A 79 -8.46 8.62 -1.82
CA GLN A 79 -8.50 7.22 -1.41
C GLN A 79 -8.89 6.32 -2.55
N GLY A 80 -8.46 5.07 -2.49
CA GLY A 80 -8.75 4.11 -3.56
C GLY A 80 -8.30 2.70 -3.25
N SER A 81 -8.42 1.86 -4.26
CA SER A 81 -7.98 0.47 -4.20
C SER A 81 -7.57 -0.04 -5.56
N PHE A 82 -6.69 -1.04 -5.56
CA PHE A 82 -6.35 -1.81 -6.76
C PHE A 82 -6.13 -3.27 -6.38
N VAL A 83 -6.18 -4.15 -7.38
CA VAL A 83 -6.08 -5.60 -7.19
C VAL A 83 -4.84 -6.12 -7.89
N PHE A 84 -4.13 -7.04 -7.24
CA PHE A 84 -3.12 -7.87 -7.89
C PHE A 84 -3.39 -9.35 -7.63
N ALA A 85 -2.81 -10.20 -8.47
CA ALA A 85 -2.89 -11.65 -8.31
C ALA A 85 -1.52 -12.28 -8.50
N VAL A 86 -1.20 -13.25 -7.65
CA VAL A 86 -0.03 -14.12 -7.74
C VAL A 86 -0.49 -15.47 -8.29
N LYS A 87 0.14 -15.95 -9.35
CA LYS A 87 -0.15 -17.23 -10.00
C LYS A 87 1.13 -18.02 -10.21
N ARG A 88 0.98 -19.33 -10.43
CA ARG A 88 2.08 -20.17 -10.92
C ARG A 88 2.31 -19.93 -12.40
#